data_AF-A0A8J3IAJ5-F1
#
_entry.id   AF-A0A8J3IAJ5-F1
#
_cell.length_a   1.000
_cell.length_b   1.000
_cell.length_c   1.000
_cell.angle_alpha   90.00
_cell.angle_beta   90.00
_cell.angle_gamma   90.00
#
_symmetry.space_group_name_H-M   'P 1'
#
loop_
_entity.id
_entity.type
_entity.pdbx_description
1 polymer ?
#
loop_
_entity_poly.entity_id
_entity_poly.type
_entity_poly.pdbx_seq_one_letter_code
_entity_poly.pdbx_strand_id
1 'polypeptide(L)'
;MRLLVSQETIIAHFSVPWEVAYLEAFAAQGVQWVRFSRVGGGSPIGEIETQTHLVRLYEGVEIGNRQVVFLVPAEQYFSEEG
;
A
#
# COMPACT_ATOMS: atom_id res chain seq x y z
N MET A 1 6.06 -0.95 -5.57
CA MET A 1 5.26 0.25 -5.92
C MET A 1 6.03 1.48 -5.45
N ARG A 2 5.73 2.66 -6.00
CA ARG A 2 6.34 3.92 -5.54
C ARG A 2 5.26 4.92 -5.12
N LEU A 3 5.45 5.56 -3.98
CA LEU A 3 4.65 6.71 -3.55
C LEU A 3 5.38 7.98 -3.96
N LEU A 4 4.64 8.92 -4.53
CA LEU A 4 5.11 10.25 -4.88
C LEU A 4 4.29 11.28 -4.11
N VAL A 5 4.95 12.16 -3.39
CA VAL A 5 4.29 13.32 -2.76
C VAL A 5 4.25 14.44 -3.79
N SER A 6 3.05 14.87 -4.14
CA SER A 6 2.82 16.00 -5.04
C SER A 6 1.92 17.00 -4.33
N GLN A 7 2.47 18.16 -4.00
CA GLN A 7 1.82 19.17 -3.16
C GLN A 7 1.41 18.56 -1.81
N GLU A 8 0.12 18.25 -1.65
CA GLU A 8 -0.46 17.66 -0.42
C GLU A 8 -1.10 16.29 -0.69
N THR A 9 -0.95 15.74 -1.89
CA THR A 9 -1.51 14.44 -2.28
C THR A 9 -0.40 13.41 -2.45
N ILE A 10 -0.68 12.18 -2.02
CA ILE A 10 0.18 11.02 -2.24
C ILE A 10 -0.36 10.24 -3.42
N ILE A 11 0.48 10.07 -4.45
CA ILE A 11 0.15 9.36 -5.67
C ILE A 11 0.88 8.01 -5.67
N ALA A 12 0.12 6.93 -5.85
CA ALA A 12 0.67 5.61 -6.10
C ALA A 12 1.10 5.48 -7.56
N HIS A 13 2.39 5.24 -7.79
CA HIS A 13 2.96 4.95 -9.09
C HIS A 13 3.35 3.47 -9.17
N PHE A 14 2.61 2.73 -9.98
CA PHE A 14 2.85 1.32 -10.27
C PHE A 14 4.03 1.19 -11.24
N SER A 15 5.01 0.37 -10.89
CA SER A 15 6.21 0.16 -11.71
C SER A 15 6.09 -1.08 -12.60
N VAL A 16 5.17 -1.98 -12.28
CA VAL A 16 5.02 -3.28 -12.94
C VAL A 16 3.53 -3.68 -13.02
N PRO A 17 3.09 -4.36 -14.10
CA PRO A 17 1.67 -4.66 -14.30
C PRO A 17 1.02 -5.49 -13.19
N TRP A 18 1.80 -6.38 -12.55
CA TRP A 18 1.25 -7.26 -11.51
C TRP A 18 0.78 -6.49 -10.27
N GLU A 19 1.30 -5.29 -9.99
CA GLU A 19 0.88 -4.51 -8.82
C GLU A 19 -0.59 -4.08 -8.92
N VAL A 20 -1.05 -3.74 -10.13
CA VAL A 20 -2.45 -3.37 -10.40
C VAL A 20 -3.32 -4.61 -10.37
N ALA A 21 -2.91 -5.68 -11.07
CA ALA A 21 -3.65 -6.96 -11.06
C ALA A 21 -3.81 -7.53 -9.64
N TYR A 22 -2.84 -7.28 -8.76
CA TYR A 22 -2.90 -7.69 -7.37
C TYR A 22 -3.98 -6.91 -6.59
N LEU A 23 -4.10 -5.60 -6.81
CA LEU A 23 -5.16 -4.79 -6.21
C LEU A 23 -6.54 -5.16 -6.75
N GLU A 24 -6.65 -5.43 -8.06
CA GLU A 24 -7.89 -5.91 -8.69
C GLU A 24 -8.34 -7.26 -8.11
N ALA A 25 -7.41 -8.19 -7.87
CA ALA A 25 -7.71 -9.47 -7.23
C ALA A 25 -8.25 -9.30 -5.81
N PHE A 26 -7.77 -8.30 -5.06
CA PHE A 26 -8.30 -7.95 -3.75
C PHE A 26 -9.67 -7.27 -3.83
N ALA A 27 -9.86 -6.36 -4.78
CA ALA A 27 -11.16 -5.73 -5.03
C ALA A 27 -12.23 -6.78 -5.37
N ALA A 28 -11.91 -7.78 -6.19
CA ALA A 28 -12.80 -8.89 -6.53
C ALA A 28 -13.20 -9.76 -5.32
N GLN A 29 -12.38 -9.76 -4.26
CA GLN A 29 -12.66 -10.45 -2.99
C GLN A 29 -13.39 -9.55 -1.97
N GLY A 30 -13.75 -8.33 -2.35
CA GLY A 30 -14.39 -7.35 -1.45
C GLY A 30 -13.43 -6.63 -0.51
N VAL A 31 -12.12 -6.79 -0.68
CA VAL A 31 -11.12 -6.07 0.11
C VAL A 31 -10.97 -4.65 -0.45
N GLN A 32 -11.33 -3.66 0.36
CA GLN A 32 -11.28 -2.25 -0.03
C GLN A 32 -9.88 -1.64 0.14
N TRP A 33 -9.15 -2.00 1.20
CA TRP A 33 -7.86 -1.39 1.54
C TRP A 33 -6.79 -2.45 1.71
N VAL A 34 -5.65 -2.24 1.06
CA VAL A 34 -4.47 -3.12 1.13
C VAL A 34 -3.33 -2.38 1.78
N ARG A 35 -2.69 -3.01 2.78
CA ARG A 35 -1.55 -2.43 3.50
C ARG A 35 -0.29 -2.41 2.64
N PHE A 36 0.59 -1.46 2.91
CA PHE A 36 1.93 -1.44 2.33
C PHE A 36 3.00 -1.09 3.37
N SER A 37 4.21 -1.59 3.12
CA SER A 37 5.39 -1.39 3.99
C SER A 37 6.57 -0.83 3.19
N ARG A 38 7.53 -0.22 3.90
CA ARG A 38 8.83 0.16 3.32
C ARG A 38 9.64 -1.09 2.99
N VAL A 39 10.43 -1.04 1.92
CA VAL A 39 11.35 -2.14 1.56
C VAL A 39 12.26 -2.49 2.76
N GLY A 40 12.26 -3.76 3.16
CA GLY A 40 13.03 -4.24 4.32
C GLY A 40 12.42 -3.92 5.68
N GLY A 41 11.26 -3.26 5.74
CA GLY A 41 10.51 -3.01 6.98
C GLY A 41 9.42 -4.06 7.23
N GLY A 42 9.19 -4.40 8.50
CA GLY A 42 8.13 -5.33 8.91
C GLY A 42 6.76 -4.68 9.09
N SER A 43 6.72 -3.48 9.68
CA SER A 43 5.45 -2.82 10.00
C SER A 43 4.88 -2.05 8.80
N PRO A 44 3.57 -2.18 8.51
CA PRO A 44 2.88 -1.35 7.54
C PRO A 44 2.94 0.14 7.92
N ILE A 45 3.05 0.98 6.91
CA ILE A 45 3.14 2.45 7.08
C ILE A 45 1.93 3.18 6.49
N GLY A 46 1.00 2.44 5.88
CA GLY A 46 -0.19 2.99 5.26
C GLY A 46 -0.93 1.94 4.43
N GLU A 47 -1.96 2.40 3.75
CA GLU A 47 -2.86 1.58 2.95
C GLU A 47 -3.22 2.27 1.65
N ILE A 48 -3.47 1.44 0.63
CA ILE A 48 -3.95 1.86 -0.69
C ILE A 48 -5.34 1.27 -0.93
N GLU A 49 -6.25 2.10 -1.42
CA GLU A 49 -7.59 1.67 -1.78
C GLU A 49 -7.56 0.91 -3.12
N THR A 50 -8.21 -0.24 -3.19
CA THR A 50 -8.03 -1.21 -4.29
C THR A 50 -8.65 -0.79 -5.61
N GLN A 51 -9.61 0.14 -5.62
CA GLN A 51 -10.32 0.57 -6.84
C GLN A 51 -9.86 1.94 -7.34
N THR A 52 -9.67 2.90 -6.43
CA THR A 52 -9.30 4.29 -6.73
C THR A 52 -7.81 4.54 -6.59
N HIS A 53 -7.06 3.62 -5.99
CA HIS A 53 -5.63 3.75 -5.68
C HIS A 53 -5.32 4.92 -4.75
N LEU A 54 -6.31 5.39 -3.98
CA LEU A 54 -6.10 6.43 -2.98
C LEU A 54 -5.18 5.90 -1.88
N VAL A 55 -4.18 6.70 -1.51
CA VAL A 55 -3.19 6.33 -0.50
C VAL A 55 -3.47 7.08 0.79
N ARG A 56 -3.48 6.35 1.91
CA ARG A 56 -3.46 6.92 3.26
C ARG A 56 -2.24 6.43 4.03
N LEU A 57 -1.57 7.32 4.74
CA LEU A 57 -0.52 6.96 5.68
C LEU A 57 -1.11 6.80 7.08
N TYR A 58 -0.49 5.95 7.90
CA TYR A 58 -0.83 5.90 9.32
C TYR A 58 -0.30 7.12 10.06
N GLU A 59 -0.88 7.40 11.22
CA GLU A 59 -0.54 8.56 12.04
C GLU A 59 0.97 8.59 12.38
N GLY A 60 1.58 9.76 12.25
CA GLY A 60 3.01 9.97 12.51
C GLY A 60 3.96 9.39 11.45
N VAL A 61 3.45 8.76 10.40
CA VAL A 61 4.28 8.32 9.26
C VAL A 61 4.54 9.49 8.32
N GLU A 62 5.81 9.86 8.23
CA GLU A 62 6.29 10.77 7.19
C GLU A 62 6.99 9.97 6.06
N ILE A 63 6.79 10.43 4.83
CA ILE A 63 7.52 9.95 3.65
C ILE A 63 8.16 11.15 2.95
N GLY A 64 9.34 10.94 2.34
CA GLY A 64 9.93 11.96 1.47
C GLY A 64 9.16 12.11 0.15
N ASN A 65 9.62 13.03 -0.71
CA ASN A 65 9.02 13.28 -2.03
C ASN A 65 8.80 12.02 -2.88
N ARG A 66 9.62 10.99 -2.66
CA ARG A 66 9.52 9.68 -3.29
C ARG A 66 9.85 8.58 -2.28
N GLN A 67 8.99 7.58 -2.16
CA GLN A 67 9.20 6.40 -1.30
C GLN A 67 8.88 5.11 -2.07
N VAL A 68 9.77 4.13 -2.03
CA VAL A 68 9.49 2.79 -2.55
C VAL A 68 8.81 1.96 -1.46
N VAL A 69 7.69 1.34 -1.80
CA VAL A 69 6.89 0.49 -0.90
C VAL A 69 6.49 -0.81 -1.59
N PHE A 70 6.11 -1.81 -0.82
CA PHE A 70 5.53 -3.04 -1.34
C PHE A 70 4.17 -3.29 -0.68
N LEU A 71 3.24 -3.86 -1.45
CA LEU A 71 1.95 -4.29 -0.94
C LEU A 71 2.16 -5.50 -0.03
N VAL A 72 1.54 -5.47 1.14
CA VAL A 72 1.62 -6.55 2.13
C VAL A 72 0.52 -7.57 1.82
N PRO A 73 0.84 -8.87 1.69
CA PRO A 73 -0.19 -9.89 1.46
C PRO A 73 -1.21 -9.97 2.60
N ALA A 74 -2.46 -10.26 2.26
CA ALA A 74 -3.51 -10.50 3.25
C ALA A 74 -3.22 -11.71 4.16
N GLU A 75 -2.36 -12.64 3.74
CA GLU A 75 -1.96 -13.80 4.57
C GLU A 75 -1.19 -13.40 5.83
N GLN A 76 -0.59 -12.20 5.89
CA GLN A 76 0.08 -11.71 7.10
C GLN A 76 -0.87 -11.19 8.19
N TYR A 77 -2.19 -11.26 7.98
CA TYR A 77 -3.19 -10.81 8.95
C TYR A 77 -3.53 -11.89 10.00
N PHE A 78 -3.04 -13.13 9.83
CA PHE A 78 -3.33 -14.28 10.69
C PHE A 78 -2.20 -14.67 11.66
N SER A 79 -1.20 -13.81 11.89
CA SER A 79 -0.05 -14.15 12.76
C SER A 79 0.05 -13.34 14.06
N GLU A 80 -0.98 -12.58 14.44
CA GLU A 80 -1.03 -11.87 15.74
C GLU A 80 -2.14 -12.37 16.68
N GLU A 81 -2.56 -13.63 16.56
CA GLU A 81 -3.26 -14.33 17.65
C GLU A 81 -2.46 -15.58 18.04
N GLY A 82 -1.50 -15.40 18.94
CA GLY A 82 -0.73 -16.46 19.61
C GLY A 82 -0.47 -16.11 21.05
#